data_AF-A0A849DZY9-F1
#
_entry.id   AF-A0A849DZY9-F1
#
_cell.length_a   1.000
_cell.length_b   1.000
_cell.length_c   1.000
_cell.angle_alpha   90.00
_cell.angle_beta   90.00
_cell.angle_gamma   90.00
#
_symmetry.space_group_name_H-M   'P 1'
#
loop_
_entity.id
_entity.type
_entity.pdbx_description
1 polymer ?
#
loop_
_entity_poly.entity_id
_entity_poly.type
_entity_poly.pdbx_seq_one_letter_code
_entity_poly.pdbx_strand_id
1 'polypeptide(L)'
;AMTQAGVPSASEEFTSTTFHYIENSKPHEVSALLALGREHIIPSIFRGILRNMQIGPEQAPIFHFYLNRHIHLDEDFHAPLSLKMLNAFVANDEEKEQQAIAAANHAVTARLKFWDGVLVAIQQNKARQNSQTALAE
;
A
#
# COMPACT_ATOMS: atom_id res chain seq x y z
N ALA A 1 15.24 4.01 13.43
CA ALA A 1 13.90 4.30 13.99
C ALA A 1 12.94 3.12 13.81
N MET A 2 12.61 2.69 12.59
CA MET A 2 11.64 1.60 12.36
C MET A 2 12.07 0.24 12.93
N THR A 3 13.32 -0.17 12.71
CA THR A 3 13.87 -1.40 13.30
C THR A 3 13.77 -1.42 14.83
N GLN A 4 14.07 -0.29 15.49
CA GLN A 4 13.99 -0.16 16.95
C GLN A 4 12.55 -0.21 17.47
N ALA A 5 11.57 0.16 16.64
CA ALA A 5 10.15 0.07 16.96
C ALA A 5 9.57 -1.35 16.74
N GLY A 6 10.39 -2.34 16.36
CA GLY A 6 9.93 -3.71 16.12
C GLY A 6 9.03 -3.86 14.91
N VAL A 7 9.13 -2.95 13.93
CA VAL A 7 8.35 -2.98 12.70
C VAL A 7 8.74 -4.23 11.87
N PRO A 8 7.77 -4.99 11.33
CA PRO A 8 8.08 -6.13 10.47
C PRO A 8 8.90 -5.70 9.24
N SER A 9 9.88 -6.52 8.85
CA SER A 9 10.83 -6.19 7.77
C SER A 9 10.17 -5.76 6.46
N ALA A 10 9.08 -6.42 6.06
CA ALA A 10 8.32 -6.04 4.86
C ALA A 10 7.76 -4.61 4.95
N SER A 11 7.29 -4.20 6.13
CA SER A 11 6.77 -2.84 6.37
C SER A 11 7.89 -1.81 6.39
N GLU A 12 9.02 -2.16 7.00
CA GLU A 12 10.22 -1.31 7.02
C GLU A 12 10.76 -1.08 5.61
N GLU A 13 10.87 -2.13 4.80
CA GLU A 13 11.32 -2.03 3.41
C GLU A 13 10.37 -1.17 2.59
N PHE A 14 9.06 -1.45 2.60
CA PHE A 14 8.07 -0.70 1.83
C PHE A 14 8.06 0.80 2.20
N THR A 15 8.18 1.11 3.50
CA THR A 15 8.23 2.49 3.98
C THR A 15 9.53 3.16 3.55
N SER A 16 10.67 2.49 3.70
CA SER A 16 11.98 3.00 3.28
C SER A 16 12.02 3.28 1.78
N THR A 17 11.47 2.38 0.95
CA THR A 17 11.32 2.59 -0.48
C THR A 17 10.48 3.84 -0.77
N THR A 18 9.36 4.04 -0.07
CA THR A 18 8.53 5.25 -0.26
C THR A 18 9.34 6.53 0.01
N PHE A 19 10.05 6.61 1.14
CA PHE A 19 10.85 7.80 1.49
C PHE A 19 12.03 8.02 0.54
N HIS A 20 12.69 6.95 0.09
CA HIS A 20 13.74 7.04 -0.90
C HIS A 20 13.26 7.75 -2.18
N TYR A 21 12.10 7.38 -2.71
CA TYR A 21 11.55 8.05 -3.90
C TYR A 21 11.11 9.49 -3.60
N ILE A 22 10.52 9.76 -2.43
CA ILE A 22 10.15 11.14 -2.04
C ILE A 22 11.38 12.07 -2.04
N GLU A 23 12.52 11.58 -1.56
CA GLU A 23 13.75 12.36 -1.43
C GLU A 23 14.52 12.51 -2.75
N ASN A 24 14.41 11.55 -3.66
CA ASN A 24 15.31 11.44 -4.81
C ASN A 24 14.64 11.60 -6.18
N SER A 25 13.31 11.76 -6.24
CA SER A 25 12.56 11.83 -7.51
C SER A 25 12.04 13.22 -7.84
N LYS A 26 11.76 13.43 -9.13
CA LYS A 26 11.17 14.67 -9.65
C LYS A 26 9.66 14.75 -9.29
N PRO A 27 9.05 15.94 -9.30
CA PRO A 27 7.65 16.11 -8.94
C PRO A 27 6.66 15.23 -9.72
N HIS A 28 6.84 15.05 -11.04
CA HIS A 28 5.95 14.18 -11.85
C HIS A 28 6.07 12.70 -11.46
N GLU A 29 7.27 12.23 -11.10
CA GLU A 29 7.48 10.86 -10.62
C GLU A 29 6.82 10.65 -9.25
N VAL A 30 7.03 11.56 -8.30
CA VAL A 30 6.38 11.51 -6.97
C VAL A 30 4.86 11.57 -7.10
N SER A 31 4.34 12.41 -8.01
CA SER A 31 2.91 12.51 -8.28
C SER A 31 2.33 11.19 -8.83
N ALA A 32 3.09 10.46 -9.65
CA ALA A 32 2.70 9.16 -10.17
C ALA A 32 2.71 8.06 -9.10
N LEU A 33 3.73 8.06 -8.23
CA LEU A 33 3.80 7.16 -7.08
C LEU A 33 2.59 7.32 -6.15
N LEU A 34 2.16 8.56 -5.90
CA LEU A 34 0.97 8.85 -5.11
C LEU A 34 -0.31 8.43 -5.84
N ALA A 35 -0.55 8.98 -7.02
CA ALA A 35 -1.81 8.81 -7.74
C ALA A 35 -2.07 7.34 -8.12
N LEU A 36 -1.08 6.69 -8.72
CA LEU A 36 -1.22 5.35 -9.27
C LEU A 36 -0.77 4.27 -8.28
N GLY A 37 0.15 4.58 -7.36
CA GLY A 37 0.64 3.63 -6.37
C GLY A 37 -0.16 3.58 -5.07
N ARG A 38 -0.96 4.61 -4.77
CA ARG A 38 -1.76 4.71 -3.55
C ARG A 38 -3.23 5.01 -3.85
N GLU A 39 -3.56 6.23 -4.26
CA GLU A 39 -4.94 6.71 -4.31
C GLU A 39 -5.83 5.84 -5.20
N HIS A 40 -5.35 5.48 -6.38
CA HIS A 40 -6.14 4.68 -7.33
C HIS A 40 -6.27 3.20 -6.92
N ILE A 41 -5.32 2.65 -6.16
CA ILE A 41 -5.26 1.20 -5.87
C ILE A 41 -5.92 0.86 -4.53
N ILE A 42 -5.83 1.75 -3.53
CA ILE A 42 -6.31 1.49 -2.16
C ILE A 42 -7.79 1.04 -2.12
N PRO A 43 -8.74 1.66 -2.83
CA PRO A 43 -10.14 1.22 -2.81
C PRO A 43 -10.32 -0.26 -3.15
N SER A 44 -9.64 -0.75 -4.19
CA SER A 44 -9.73 -2.15 -4.62
C SER A 44 -9.16 -3.10 -3.56
N ILE A 45 -8.01 -2.76 -2.97
CA ILE A 45 -7.39 -3.56 -1.91
C ILE A 45 -8.33 -3.64 -0.70
N PHE A 46 -8.86 -2.51 -0.24
CA PHE A 46 -9.69 -2.45 0.96
C PHE A 46 -11.02 -3.19 0.76
N ARG A 47 -11.62 -3.11 -0.44
CA ARG A 47 -12.77 -3.97 -0.80
C ARG A 47 -12.42 -5.44 -0.76
N GLY A 48 -11.23 -5.82 -1.22
CA GLY A 48 -10.73 -7.19 -1.13
C GLY A 48 -10.60 -7.68 0.32
N ILE A 49 -10.07 -6.83 1.21
CA ILE A 49 -9.96 -7.14 2.65
C ILE A 49 -11.35 -7.31 3.27
N LEU A 50 -12.24 -6.33 3.09
CA LEU A 50 -13.61 -6.38 3.62
C LEU A 50 -14.36 -7.63 3.18
N ARG A 51 -14.20 -8.05 1.91
CA ARG A 51 -14.85 -9.24 1.36
C ARG A 51 -14.35 -10.55 1.98
N ASN A 52 -13.07 -10.61 2.37
CA ASN A 52 -12.40 -11.88 2.71
C ASN A 52 -12.08 -12.05 4.21
N MET A 53 -12.12 -10.99 5.02
CA MET A 53 -11.61 -11.03 6.39
C MET A 53 -12.46 -11.84 7.39
N GLN A 54 -13.69 -12.23 7.04
CA GLN A 54 -14.62 -12.99 7.90
C GLN A 54 -14.87 -12.35 9.28
N ILE A 55 -14.64 -11.03 9.41
CA ILE A 55 -14.88 -10.22 10.60
C ILE A 55 -16.00 -9.24 10.26
N GLY A 56 -17.12 -9.32 10.97
CA GLY A 56 -18.26 -8.43 10.77
C GLY A 56 -18.06 -7.02 11.37
N PRO A 57 -18.84 -6.02 10.96
CA PRO A 57 -18.77 -4.66 11.49
C PRO A 57 -19.06 -4.59 13.00
N GLU A 58 -19.89 -5.49 13.52
CA GLU A 58 -20.15 -5.58 14.98
C GLU A 58 -18.91 -6.05 15.77
N GLN A 59 -18.04 -6.86 15.14
CA GLN A 59 -16.83 -7.40 15.78
C GLN A 59 -15.66 -6.42 15.73
N ALA A 60 -15.58 -5.60 14.68
CA ALA A 60 -14.50 -4.63 14.50
C ALA A 60 -15.02 -3.31 13.89
N PRO A 61 -15.88 -2.55 14.60
CA PRO A 61 -16.60 -1.41 14.04
C PRO A 61 -15.68 -0.30 13.54
N ILE A 62 -14.63 0.02 14.31
CA ILE A 62 -13.64 1.05 13.95
C ILE A 62 -12.85 0.64 12.69
N PHE A 63 -12.52 -0.65 12.56
CA PHE A 63 -11.76 -1.14 11.42
C PHE A 63 -12.59 -1.09 10.13
N HIS A 64 -13.86 -1.51 10.20
CA HIS A 64 -14.81 -1.36 9.09
C HIS A 64 -15.00 0.10 8.71
N PHE A 65 -15.21 0.99 9.69
CA PHE A 65 -15.34 2.43 9.44
C PHE A 65 -14.10 2.98 8.72
N TYR A 66 -12.90 2.65 9.20
CA TYR A 66 -11.64 3.10 8.61
C TYR A 66 -11.51 2.69 7.14
N LEU A 67 -11.74 1.41 6.82
CA LEU A 67 -11.60 0.91 5.44
C LEU A 67 -12.66 1.52 4.52
N ASN A 68 -13.92 1.56 4.95
CA ASN A 68 -15.01 2.16 4.16
C ASN A 68 -14.79 3.66 3.94
N ARG A 69 -14.28 4.37 4.94
CA ARG A 69 -14.00 5.81 4.82
C ARG A 69 -12.92 6.10 3.78
N HIS A 70 -11.86 5.29 3.74
CA HIS A 70 -10.81 5.43 2.73
C HIS A 70 -11.33 5.05 1.34
N ILE A 71 -12.10 3.98 1.20
CA ILE A 71 -12.72 3.63 -0.10
C ILE A 71 -13.52 4.82 -0.65
N HIS A 72 -14.39 5.41 0.18
CA HIS A 72 -15.22 6.54 -0.25
C HIS A 72 -14.40 7.80 -0.57
N LEU A 73 -13.42 8.15 0.27
CA LEU A 73 -12.56 9.31 0.02
C LEU A 73 -11.72 9.15 -1.24
N ASP A 74 -11.07 8.00 -1.38
CA ASP A 74 -10.10 7.78 -2.43
C ASP A 74 -10.80 7.64 -3.79
N GLU A 75 -11.93 6.94 -3.85
CA GLU A 75 -12.66 6.75 -5.12
C GLU A 75 -13.32 8.04 -5.62
N ASP A 76 -14.03 8.77 -4.75
CA ASP A 76 -14.83 9.92 -5.17
C ASP A 76 -14.02 11.22 -5.24
N PHE A 77 -12.95 11.33 -4.44
CA PHE A 77 -12.22 12.59 -4.28
C PHE A 77 -10.73 12.46 -4.58
N HIS A 78 -9.99 11.61 -3.85
CA HIS A 78 -8.53 11.67 -3.92
C HIS A 78 -7.96 11.11 -5.22
N ALA A 79 -8.44 9.98 -5.75
CA ALA A 79 -7.94 9.42 -7.00
C ALA A 79 -8.19 10.36 -8.21
N PRO A 80 -9.39 10.95 -8.41
CA PRO A 80 -9.59 11.93 -9.48
C PRO A 80 -8.70 13.16 -9.35
N LEU A 81 -8.49 13.67 -8.13
CA LEU A 81 -7.63 14.84 -7.90
C LEU A 81 -6.15 14.53 -8.08
N SER A 82 -5.69 13.35 -7.62
CA SER A 82 -4.30 12.93 -7.78
C SER A 82 -3.95 12.69 -9.24
N LEU A 83 -4.88 12.16 -10.04
CA LEU A 83 -4.70 12.03 -11.49
C LEU A 83 -4.65 13.38 -12.20
N LYS A 84 -5.50 14.33 -11.82
CA LYS A 84 -5.42 15.72 -12.32
C LYS A 84 -4.07 16.36 -12.00
N MET A 85 -3.57 16.17 -10.78
CA MET A 85 -2.25 16.64 -10.35
C MET A 85 -1.14 16.00 -11.19
N LEU A 86 -1.16 14.68 -11.38
CA LEU A 86 -0.20 13.96 -12.22
C LEU A 86 -0.19 14.51 -13.65
N ASN A 87 -1.36 14.65 -14.28
CA ASN A 87 -1.47 15.18 -15.64
C ASN A 87 -0.94 16.61 -15.75
N ALA A 88 -1.12 17.44 -14.71
CA ALA A 88 -0.57 18.79 -14.67
C ALA A 88 0.97 18.80 -14.58
N PHE A 89 1.59 17.85 -13.86
CA PHE A 89 3.05 17.75 -13.77
C PHE A 89 3.68 17.18 -15.03
N VAL A 90 3.01 16.20 -15.68
CA VAL A 90 3.45 15.63 -16.96
C VAL A 90 3.29 16.66 -18.08
N ALA A 91 2.18 17.40 -18.13
CA ALA A 91 1.96 18.51 -19.06
C ALA A 91 2.20 18.18 -20.55
N ASN A 92 1.84 16.97 -21.00
CA ASN A 92 2.07 16.45 -22.36
C ASN A 92 3.55 16.40 -22.77
N ASP A 93 4.46 16.33 -21.81
CA ASP A 93 5.89 16.10 -22.03
C ASP A 93 6.16 14.59 -22.01
N GLU A 94 6.58 14.05 -23.16
CA GLU A 94 6.79 12.62 -23.36
C GLU A 94 7.87 12.04 -22.43
N GLU A 95 8.93 12.79 -22.13
CA GLU A 95 9.99 12.33 -21.23
C GLU A 95 9.45 12.21 -19.80
N LYS A 96 8.69 13.22 -19.35
CA LYS A 96 8.06 13.19 -18.02
C LYS A 96 7.01 12.09 -17.92
N GLU A 97 6.25 11.84 -18.98
CA GLU A 97 5.27 10.76 -19.02
C GLU A 97 5.95 9.41 -18.82
N GLN A 98 7.03 9.14 -19.56
CA GLN A 98 7.79 7.89 -19.43
C GLN A 98 8.38 7.73 -18.03
N GLN A 99 8.94 8.80 -17.45
CA GLN A 99 9.46 8.80 -16.07
C GLN A 99 8.35 8.54 -15.04
N ALA A 100 7.18 9.16 -15.20
CA ALA A 100 6.02 8.94 -14.34
C ALA A 100 5.50 7.50 -14.41
N ILE A 101 5.43 6.92 -15.61
CA ILE A 101 5.04 5.51 -15.80
C ILE A 101 6.04 4.57 -15.11
N ALA A 102 7.34 4.82 -15.27
CA ALA A 102 8.38 4.03 -14.59
C ALA A 102 8.22 4.10 -13.07
N ALA A 103 8.01 5.31 -12.52
CA ALA A 103 7.78 5.49 -11.08
C ALA A 103 6.51 4.74 -10.61
N ALA A 104 5.40 4.84 -11.35
CA ALA A 104 4.17 4.11 -11.01
C ALA A 104 4.39 2.59 -10.97
N ASN A 105 5.11 2.02 -11.94
CA ASN A 105 5.45 0.60 -11.96
C ASN A 105 6.29 0.19 -10.74
N HIS A 106 7.24 1.04 -10.33
CA HIS A 106 8.00 0.81 -9.10
C HIS A 106 7.11 0.81 -7.85
N ALA A 107 6.18 1.75 -7.71
CA ALA A 107 5.24 1.75 -6.57
C ALA A 107 4.39 0.48 -6.53
N VAL A 108 3.84 0.04 -7.66
CA VAL A 108 3.03 -1.19 -7.73
C VAL A 108 3.87 -2.40 -7.35
N THR A 109 5.11 -2.48 -7.86
CA THR A 109 6.04 -3.58 -7.55
C THR A 109 6.42 -3.61 -6.07
N ALA A 110 6.74 -2.46 -5.47
CA ALA A 110 7.03 -2.35 -4.05
C ALA A 110 5.83 -2.79 -3.19
N ARG A 111 4.61 -2.47 -3.63
CA ARG A 111 3.37 -2.88 -2.95
C ARG A 111 3.11 -4.38 -3.05
N LEU A 112 3.38 -5.00 -4.19
CA LEU A 112 3.31 -6.46 -4.34
C LEU A 112 4.29 -7.14 -3.38
N LYS A 113 5.56 -6.71 -3.38
CA LYS A 113 6.59 -7.21 -2.48
C LYS A 113 6.19 -7.06 -1.01
N PHE A 114 5.58 -5.94 -0.64
CA PHE A 114 5.06 -5.72 0.71
C PHE A 114 4.02 -6.79 1.10
N TRP A 115 3.02 -7.03 0.25
CA TRP A 115 1.97 -8.01 0.53
C TRP A 115 2.49 -9.45 0.53
N ASP A 116 3.44 -9.79 -0.33
CA ASP A 116 4.13 -11.09 -0.29
C ASP A 116 4.85 -11.28 1.04
N GLY A 117 5.55 -10.25 1.52
CA GLY A 117 6.20 -10.26 2.83
C GLY A 117 5.23 -10.41 4.00
N VAL A 118 4.06 -9.76 3.94
CA VAL A 118 2.99 -9.93 4.93
C VAL A 118 2.46 -11.37 4.93
N LEU A 119 2.24 -11.95 3.76
CA LEU A 119 1.78 -13.34 3.63
C LEU A 119 2.79 -14.31 4.25
N VAL A 120 4.08 -14.16 3.93
CA VAL A 120 5.17 -14.96 4.51
C VAL A 120 5.17 -14.83 6.04
N ALA A 121 5.05 -13.61 6.58
CA ALA A 121 5.03 -13.40 8.03
C ALA A 121 3.84 -14.10 8.71
N ILE A 122 2.65 -14.06 8.10
CA ILE A 122 1.46 -14.76 8.58
C ILE A 122 1.69 -16.28 8.59
N GLN A 123 2.23 -16.84 7.51
CA GLN A 123 2.50 -18.28 7.39
C GLN A 123 3.53 -18.74 8.44
N GLN A 124 4.60 -17.97 8.64
CA GLN A 124 5.60 -18.26 9.67
C GLN A 124 5.01 -18.22 11.09
N ASN A 125 4.13 -17.25 11.38
CA ASN A 125 3.46 -17.18 12.67
C ASN A 125 2.55 -18.38 12.92
N LYS A 126 1.78 -18.81 11.91
CA LYS A 126 0.96 -20.04 12.01
C LYS A 126 1.82 -21.28 12.26
N ALA A 127 2.92 -21.42 11.54
CA ALA A 127 3.85 -22.54 11.73
C ALA A 127 4.42 -22.57 13.15
N ARG A 128 4.86 -21.42 13.69
CA ARG A 128 5.35 -21.32 15.07
C ARG A 128 4.29 -21.70 16.10
N GLN A 129 3.05 -21.25 15.93
CA GLN A 129 1.94 -21.59 16.82
C GLN A 129 1.68 -23.10 16.81
N ASN A 130 1.61 -23.72 15.64
CA ASN A 130 1.38 -25.16 15.51
C ASN A 130 2.50 -25.98 16.19
N SER A 131 3.76 -25.58 16.02
CA SER A 131 4.90 -26.24 16.69
C SER A 131 4.85 -26.09 18.22
N GLN A 132 4.40 -24.95 18.73
CA GLN A 132 4.26 -24.73 20.19
C GLN A 132 3.14 -25.58 20.78
N THR A 133 2.00 -25.70 20.10
CA THR A 133 0.90 -26.57 20.54
C THR A 133 1.34 -28.04 20.57
N ALA A 134 2.04 -28.50 19.54
CA ALA A 134 2.52 -29.89 19.46
C ALA A 134 3.61 -30.26 20.50
N LEU A 135 4.31 -29.27 21.07
CA LEU A 135 5.28 -29.47 22.16
C LEU A 135 4.64 -29.40 23.56
N ALA A 136 3.42 -28.90 23.66
CA ALA A 136 2.66 -28.77 24.90
C ALA A 136 1.73 -29.97 25.18
N GLU A 137 1.53 -30.83 24.17
CA GLU A 137 0.82 -32.12 24.24
C GLU A 137 1.80 -33.28 24.45
#